data_AF-A0A7W8QGC1-F1
#
_entry.id   AF-A0A7W8QGC1-F1
#
_cell.length_a   1.000
_cell.length_b   1.000
_cell.length_c   1.000
_cell.angle_alpha   90.00
_cell.angle_beta   90.00
_cell.angle_gamma   90.00
#
_symmetry.space_group_name_H-M   'P 1'
#
loop_
_entity.id
_entity.type
_entity.pdbx_description
1 polymer ?
#
loop_
_entity_poly.entity_id
_entity_poly.type
_entity_poly.pdbx_seq_one_letter_code
_entity_poly.pdbx_strand_id
1 'polypeptide(L)'
;MTDTLHIAQPIALGRPRGAHRFEAFSPKLARRVMFYRRASLAQWLLLEADPKVITFCERPGYVLINGDRRLADFWVHYVDREEFVVLSELPCGTDADASRARLAAGAAEVRLVASAELAAARAWTDNWQRILPYLVANRGLVPTTLSPAIMQFVNEPRRLLDVEREFSSSDPVIVRAA
;
A
#
# COMPACT_ATOMS: atom_id res chain seq x y z
N MET A 1 12.99 25.49 9.14
CA MET A 1 14.01 24.60 8.56
C MET A 1 13.27 23.43 7.97
N THR A 2 13.25 23.34 6.65
CA THR A 2 12.43 22.39 5.89
C THR A 2 13.00 20.99 6.10
N ASP A 3 12.40 20.24 7.00
CA ASP A 3 12.74 18.84 7.23
C ASP A 3 12.34 18.08 5.96
N THR A 4 13.32 17.92 5.07
CA THR A 4 13.09 17.30 3.78
C THR A 4 13.10 15.81 4.08
N LEU A 5 11.93 15.26 4.41
CA LEU A 5 11.73 13.82 4.53
C LEU A 5 12.31 13.19 3.26
N HIS A 6 13.49 12.59 3.38
CA HIS A 6 14.11 11.86 2.29
C HIS A 6 13.21 10.65 2.03
N ILE A 7 12.29 10.80 1.08
CA ILE A 7 11.44 9.70 0.64
C ILE A 7 12.37 8.60 0.16
N ALA A 8 12.39 7.48 0.88
CA ALA A 8 13.18 6.33 0.51
C ALA A 8 12.84 5.95 -0.94
N GLN A 9 13.85 5.72 -1.77
CA GLN A 9 13.64 5.21 -3.13
C GLN A 9 13.72 3.68 -3.13
N PRO A 10 12.89 3.01 -3.94
CA PRO A 10 12.87 1.56 -3.97
C PRO A 10 14.18 1.04 -4.55
N ILE A 11 14.80 0.08 -3.86
CA ILE A 11 15.93 -0.66 -4.41
C ILE A 11 15.45 -1.50 -5.59
N ALA A 12 16.08 -1.30 -6.74
CA ALA A 12 15.83 -2.09 -7.93
C ALA A 12 16.30 -3.54 -7.71
N LEU A 13 15.35 -4.48 -7.71
CA LEU A 13 15.66 -5.91 -7.75
C LEU A 13 15.32 -6.48 -9.12
N GLY A 14 16.23 -7.31 -9.63
CA GLY A 14 15.92 -8.20 -10.74
C GLY A 14 14.77 -9.13 -10.39
N ARG A 15 13.89 -9.40 -11.35
CA ARG A 15 12.81 -10.38 -11.17
C ARG A 15 13.42 -11.77 -10.95
N PRO A 16 13.14 -12.45 -9.83
CA PRO A 16 13.60 -13.83 -9.64
C PRO A 16 13.03 -14.74 -10.74
N ARG A 17 13.81 -15.74 -11.16
CA ARG A 17 13.37 -16.68 -12.20
C ARG A 17 12.08 -17.39 -11.78
N GLY A 18 11.08 -17.42 -12.66
CA GLY A 18 9.78 -18.03 -12.39
C GLY A 18 8.85 -17.25 -11.46
N ALA A 19 9.30 -16.16 -10.83
CA ALA A 19 8.44 -15.35 -9.96
C ALA A 19 7.35 -14.62 -10.76
N HIS A 20 6.19 -14.35 -10.16
CA HIS A 20 5.19 -13.48 -10.75
C HIS A 20 5.72 -12.05 -10.90
N ARG A 21 5.09 -11.25 -11.77
CA ARG A 21 5.28 -9.80 -11.81
C ARG A 21 3.92 -9.14 -11.69
N PHE A 22 3.68 -8.51 -10.56
CA PHE A 22 2.51 -7.68 -10.32
C PHE A 22 2.91 -6.23 -10.51
N GLU A 23 2.12 -5.50 -11.27
CA GLU A 23 2.35 -4.10 -11.55
C GLU A 23 1.03 -3.35 -11.43
N ALA A 24 1.03 -2.27 -10.67
CA ALA A 24 -0.15 -1.48 -10.40
C ALA A 24 0.19 -0.01 -10.20
N PHE A 25 -0.78 0.87 -10.43
CA PHE A 25 -0.65 2.28 -10.08
C PHE A 25 -1.05 2.47 -8.61
N SER A 26 -0.19 3.14 -7.85
CA SER A 26 -0.45 3.53 -6.46
C SER A 26 -1.01 4.95 -6.43
N PRO A 27 -2.26 5.17 -5.97
CA PRO A 27 -2.80 6.51 -5.73
C PRO A 27 -1.97 7.28 -4.72
N LYS A 28 -1.58 6.67 -3.59
CA LYS A 28 -0.82 7.34 -2.52
C LYS A 28 0.59 7.76 -2.93
N LEU A 29 1.25 7.00 -3.79
CA LEU A 29 2.59 7.33 -4.29
C LEU A 29 2.57 8.09 -5.62
N ALA A 30 1.40 8.21 -6.26
CA ALA A 30 1.22 8.76 -7.60
C ALA A 30 2.16 8.16 -8.66
N ARG A 31 2.55 6.88 -8.52
CA ARG A 31 3.45 6.17 -9.43
C ARG A 31 3.10 4.69 -9.55
N ARG A 32 3.72 4.02 -10.53
CA ARG A 32 3.66 2.56 -10.65
C ARG A 32 4.53 1.90 -9.58
N VAL A 33 4.01 0.83 -9.01
CA VAL A 33 4.70 -0.06 -8.07
C VAL A 33 4.80 -1.45 -8.67
N MET A 34 5.83 -2.20 -8.29
CA MET A 34 6.08 -3.54 -8.81
C MET A 34 6.40 -4.51 -7.68
N PHE A 35 5.72 -5.65 -7.68
CA PHE A 35 5.91 -6.73 -6.72
C PHE A 35 6.16 -8.05 -7.42
N TYR A 36 6.99 -8.90 -6.81
CA TYR A 36 7.26 -10.25 -7.31
C TYR A 36 6.65 -11.36 -6.44
N ARG A 37 6.17 -11.00 -5.24
CA ARG A 37 5.57 -11.91 -4.26
C ARG A 37 4.12 -11.53 -4.01
N ARG A 38 3.26 -12.53 -3.80
CA ARG A 38 1.85 -12.31 -3.46
C ARG A 38 1.68 -11.65 -2.09
N ALA A 39 2.52 -11.98 -1.12
CA ALA A 39 2.48 -11.30 0.18
C ALA A 39 2.82 -9.80 0.06
N SER A 40 3.79 -9.42 -0.77
CA SER A 40 4.09 -8.01 -1.01
C SER A 40 2.92 -7.28 -1.67
N LEU A 41 2.23 -7.93 -2.63
CA LEU A 41 1.01 -7.37 -3.22
C LEU A 41 -0.10 -7.21 -2.16
N ALA A 42 -0.32 -8.23 -1.33
CA ALA A 42 -1.34 -8.20 -0.27
C ALA A 42 -1.05 -7.09 0.75
N GLN A 43 0.19 -6.99 1.22
CA GLN A 43 0.60 -5.93 2.14
C GLN A 43 0.43 -4.54 1.51
N TRP A 44 0.82 -4.36 0.26
CA TRP A 44 0.62 -3.09 -0.44
C TRP A 44 -0.86 -2.69 -0.52
N LEU A 45 -1.77 -3.63 -0.80
CA LEU A 45 -3.21 -3.35 -0.82
C LEU A 45 -3.72 -2.90 0.57
N LEU A 46 -3.19 -3.47 1.65
CA LEU A 46 -3.52 -3.02 3.01
C LEU A 46 -3.01 -1.59 3.26
N LEU A 47 -1.81 -1.26 2.80
CA LEU A 47 -1.25 0.08 2.92
C LEU A 47 -2.03 1.12 2.09
N GLU A 48 -2.49 0.77 0.89
CA GLU A 48 -3.37 1.64 0.08
C GLU A 48 -4.72 1.87 0.77
N ALA A 49 -5.25 0.84 1.42
CA ALA A 49 -6.55 0.89 2.07
C ALA A 49 -6.56 1.67 3.39
N ASP A 50 -5.45 1.72 4.12
CA ASP A 50 -5.41 2.32 5.46
C ASP A 50 -5.40 3.85 5.37
N PRO A 51 -6.43 4.58 5.85
CA PRO A 51 -6.47 6.04 5.77
C PRO A 51 -5.38 6.72 6.61
N LYS A 52 -4.75 6.02 7.57
CA LYS A 52 -3.66 6.56 8.38
C LYS A 52 -2.31 6.54 7.66
N VAL A 53 -2.16 5.77 6.58
CA VAL A 53 -0.92 5.74 5.80
C VAL A 53 -0.89 6.93 4.85
N ILE A 54 0.06 7.84 5.09
CA ILE A 54 0.30 9.04 4.27
C ILE A 54 1.10 8.66 3.02
N THR A 55 2.21 7.94 3.20
CA THR A 55 3.08 7.49 2.11
C THR A 55 3.87 6.25 2.53
N PHE A 56 4.51 5.59 1.57
CA PHE A 56 5.34 4.42 1.80
C PHE A 56 6.34 4.22 0.64
N CYS A 57 7.29 3.32 0.83
CA CYS A 57 8.22 2.91 -0.21
C CYS A 57 8.44 1.39 -0.14
N GLU A 58 8.29 0.69 -1.27
CA GLU A 58 8.67 -0.71 -1.39
C GLU A 58 10.19 -0.88 -1.43
N ARG A 59 10.73 -1.89 -0.76
CA ARG A 59 12.16 -2.22 -0.74
C ARG A 59 13.04 -0.99 -0.46
N PRO A 60 12.80 -0.28 0.65
CA PRO A 60 13.49 0.98 0.94
C PRO A 60 14.99 0.76 1.23
N GLY A 61 15.37 -0.43 1.71
CA GLY A 61 16.71 -0.70 2.19
C GLY A 61 16.78 -1.88 3.13
N TYR A 62 17.96 -2.11 3.67
CA TYR A 62 18.20 -3.19 4.63
C TYR A 62 18.06 -2.70 6.07
N VAL A 63 17.42 -3.50 6.91
CA VAL A 63 17.30 -3.34 8.36
C VAL A 63 18.02 -4.47 9.09
N LEU A 64 18.35 -4.25 10.37
CA LEU A 64 18.94 -5.28 11.24
C LEU A 64 17.84 -5.84 12.15
N ILE A 65 17.66 -7.15 12.14
CA ILE A 65 16.69 -7.86 12.98
C ILE A 65 17.43 -9.00 13.67
N ASN A 66 17.52 -8.96 15.01
CA ASN A 66 18.26 -9.97 15.79
C ASN A 66 19.71 -10.20 15.32
N GLY A 67 20.37 -9.14 14.82
CA GLY A 67 21.72 -9.22 14.26
C GLY A 67 21.78 -9.61 12.78
N ASP A 68 20.69 -10.12 12.21
CA ASP A 68 20.60 -10.47 10.80
C ASP A 68 20.21 -9.26 9.94
N ARG A 69 20.97 -9.04 8.87
CA ARG A 69 20.64 -8.02 7.87
C ARG A 69 19.57 -8.55 6.93
N ARG A 70 18.39 -7.92 6.91
CA ARG A 70 17.26 -8.28 6.04
C ARG A 70 16.82 -7.09 5.21
N LEU A 71 16.39 -7.34 3.97
CA LEU A 71 15.77 -6.31 3.15
C LEU A 71 14.37 -6.02 3.71
N ALA A 72 14.07 -4.77 4.04
CA ALA A 72 12.72 -4.35 4.38
C ALA A 72 11.83 -4.45 3.14
N ASP A 73 10.61 -4.97 3.30
CA ASP A 73 9.64 -5.02 2.22
C ASP A 73 9.03 -3.63 1.99
N PHE A 74 8.77 -2.89 3.07
CA PHE A 74 8.27 -1.53 3.00
C PHE A 74 8.88 -0.64 4.08
N TRP A 75 9.01 0.65 3.78
CA TRP A 75 9.02 1.72 4.78
C TRP A 75 7.67 2.43 4.68
N VAL A 76 7.04 2.74 5.80
CA VAL A 76 5.69 3.30 5.85
C VAL A 76 5.68 4.50 6.78
N HIS A 77 5.11 5.61 6.31
CA HIS A 77 4.87 6.80 7.09
C HIS A 77 3.36 6.94 7.34
N TYR A 78 2.97 6.76 8.59
CA TYR A 78 1.61 6.98 9.08
C TYR A 78 1.47 8.41 9.63
N VAL A 79 0.24 8.82 9.92
CA VAL A 79 -0.06 10.09 10.61
C VAL A 79 0.67 10.23 11.96
N ASP A 80 0.88 9.11 12.68
CA ASP A 80 1.39 9.11 14.05
C ASP A 80 2.76 8.45 14.23
N ARG A 81 3.26 7.71 13.24
CA ARG A 81 4.53 6.96 13.34
C ARG A 81 5.14 6.62 12.00
N GLU A 82 6.39 6.15 12.04
CA GLU A 82 7.06 5.51 10.92
C GLU A 82 7.48 4.09 11.30
N GLU A 83 7.36 3.16 10.36
CA GLU A 83 7.81 1.78 10.59
C GLU A 83 8.40 1.15 9.32
N PHE A 84 9.32 0.21 9.52
CA PHE A 84 9.78 -0.72 8.49
C PHE A 84 8.99 -2.01 8.60
N VAL A 85 8.38 -2.44 7.50
CA VAL A 85 7.65 -3.70 7.41
C VAL A 85 8.53 -4.75 6.75
N VAL A 86 8.66 -5.91 7.40
CA VAL A 86 9.30 -7.11 6.85
C VAL A 86 8.28 -8.23 6.84
N LEU A 87 8.06 -8.82 5.67
CA LEU A 87 7.15 -9.94 5.50
C LEU A 87 7.86 -11.23 5.90
N SER A 88 7.33 -11.86 6.94
CA SER A 88 7.79 -13.16 7.43
C SER A 88 7.23 -14.25 6.53
N GLU A 89 7.78 -14.38 5.32
CA GLU A 89 7.69 -15.61 4.55
C GLU A 89 8.96 -16.44 4.83
N LEU A 90 8.80 -17.77 4.97
CA LEU A 90 9.93 -18.71 5.04
C LEU A 90 10.98 -18.36 3.98
N PRO A 91 12.29 -18.48 4.30
CA PRO A 91 13.35 -17.92 3.49
C PRO A 91 13.36 -18.60 2.12
N CYS A 92 12.79 -17.95 1.11
CA CYS A 92 13.18 -18.22 -0.26
C CYS A 92 14.54 -17.55 -0.43
N GLY A 93 15.59 -18.33 -0.18
CA GLY A 93 16.96 -17.87 -0.30
C GLY A 93 17.18 -17.29 -1.69
N THR A 94 17.78 -16.11 -1.76
CA THR A 94 18.73 -15.81 -2.82
C THR A 94 19.59 -14.62 -2.42
N ASP A 95 20.89 -14.88 -2.35
CA ASP A 95 21.94 -13.89 -2.57
C ASP A 95 21.60 -13.05 -3.81
N ALA A 96 21.61 -11.74 -3.64
CA ALA A 96 21.73 -10.81 -4.75
C ALA A 96 22.61 -9.64 -4.27
N ASP A 97 23.68 -9.40 -5.03
CA ASP A 97 24.78 -8.47 -4.78
C ASP A 97 24.46 -7.27 -3.89
N ALA A 98 25.13 -7.27 -2.75
CA ALA A 98 25.01 -6.29 -1.68
C ALA A 98 25.64 -4.94 -2.05
N SER A 99 25.04 -4.19 -2.98
CA SER A 99 25.31 -2.75 -3.06
C SER A 99 24.60 -2.04 -1.88
N ARG A 100 25.39 -1.29 -1.11
CA ARG A 100 25.12 -0.90 0.28
C ARG A 100 24.27 0.37 0.38
N ALA A 101 22.96 0.25 0.18
CA ALA A 101 22.03 1.21 0.77
C ALA A 101 21.69 0.75 2.20
N ARG A 102 22.42 1.28 3.19
CA ARG A 102 21.99 1.23 4.60
C ARG A 102 21.07 2.42 4.80
N LEU A 103 19.77 2.19 4.97
CA LEU A 103 19.02 3.12 5.79
C LEU A 103 19.57 2.90 7.20
N ALA A 104 20.18 3.93 7.78
CA ALA A 104 20.29 3.96 9.22
C ALA A 104 18.83 3.86 9.70
N ALA A 105 18.48 2.73 10.30
CA ALA A 105 17.26 2.68 11.09
C ALA A 105 17.43 3.77 12.14
N GLY A 106 16.93 4.97 11.84
CA GLY A 106 16.62 5.95 12.87
C GLY A 106 15.53 5.38 13.77
N ALA A 107 14.89 6.21 14.57
CA ALA A 107 13.89 5.80 15.56
C ALA A 107 12.63 5.05 15.02
N ALA A 108 12.59 4.67 13.74
CA ALA A 108 11.48 3.92 13.13
C ALA A 108 11.50 2.44 13.55
N GLU A 109 10.37 1.96 14.04
CA GLU A 109 10.20 0.58 14.52
C GLU A 109 10.21 -0.42 13.37
N VAL A 110 10.62 -1.67 13.64
CA VAL A 110 10.56 -2.76 12.65
C VAL A 110 9.39 -3.69 13.00
N ARG A 111 8.41 -3.79 12.10
CA ARG A 111 7.26 -4.67 12.21
C ARG A 111 7.44 -5.92 11.35
N LEU A 112 7.31 -7.08 11.97
CA LEU A 112 7.22 -8.37 11.28
C LEU A 112 5.75 -8.68 10.99
N VAL A 113 5.41 -8.88 9.72
CA VAL A 113 4.05 -9.29 9.31
C VAL A 113 4.08 -10.77 8.95
N ALA A 114 3.28 -11.56 9.65
CA ALA A 114 3.20 -13.01 9.43
C ALA A 114 2.27 -13.36 8.27
N SER A 115 2.51 -14.49 7.60
CA SER A 115 1.59 -14.98 6.55
C SER A 115 0.16 -15.20 7.07
N ALA A 116 -0.01 -15.57 8.34
CA ALA A 116 -1.32 -15.73 8.97
C ALA A 116 -2.10 -14.41 9.07
N GLU A 117 -1.40 -13.29 9.30
CA GLU A 117 -2.01 -11.95 9.34
C GLU A 117 -2.52 -11.55 7.95
N LEU A 118 -1.72 -11.78 6.90
CA LEU A 118 -2.14 -11.56 5.52
C LEU A 118 -3.31 -12.47 5.12
N ALA A 119 -3.32 -13.72 5.59
CA ALA A 119 -4.42 -14.64 5.34
C ALA A 119 -5.72 -14.19 6.04
N ALA A 120 -5.63 -13.67 7.27
CA ALA A 120 -6.77 -13.11 7.98
C ALA A 120 -7.35 -11.88 7.26
N ALA A 121 -6.51 -11.09 6.60
CA ALA A 121 -6.92 -9.91 5.83
C ALA A 121 -7.41 -10.23 4.39
N ARG A 122 -7.53 -11.51 4.01
CA ARG A 122 -7.78 -11.91 2.61
C ARG A 122 -9.04 -11.29 1.99
N ALA A 123 -10.15 -11.28 2.73
CA ALA A 123 -11.39 -10.68 2.24
C ALA A 123 -11.21 -9.18 1.92
N TRP A 124 -10.44 -8.48 2.76
CA TRP A 124 -10.12 -7.07 2.56
C TRP A 124 -9.24 -6.87 1.32
N THR A 125 -8.17 -7.66 1.18
CA THR A 125 -7.28 -7.55 0.01
C THR A 125 -7.99 -7.93 -1.29
N ASP A 126 -8.87 -8.93 -1.28
CA ASP A 126 -9.64 -9.34 -2.46
C ASP A 126 -10.62 -8.23 -2.90
N ASN A 127 -11.23 -7.52 -1.94
CA ASN A 127 -12.08 -6.36 -2.22
C ASN A 127 -11.26 -5.19 -2.79
N TRP A 128 -10.12 -4.87 -2.16
CA TRP A 128 -9.28 -3.76 -2.61
C TRP A 128 -8.64 -4.01 -3.98
N GLN A 129 -8.37 -5.26 -4.35
CA GLN A 129 -7.95 -5.60 -5.72
C GLN A 129 -8.99 -5.22 -6.78
N ARG A 130 -10.28 -5.21 -6.42
CA ARG A 130 -11.38 -4.81 -7.31
C ARG A 130 -11.65 -3.32 -7.25
N ILE A 131 -11.58 -2.72 -6.06
CA ILE A 131 -11.85 -1.29 -5.83
C ILE A 131 -10.72 -0.42 -6.40
N LEU A 132 -9.46 -0.79 -6.20
CA LEU A 132 -8.35 0.09 -6.53
C LEU A 132 -8.25 0.45 -8.02
N PRO A 133 -8.33 -0.49 -8.98
CA PRO A 133 -8.32 -0.15 -10.41
C PRO A 133 -9.46 0.80 -10.78
N TYR A 134 -10.59 0.64 -10.12
CA TYR A 134 -11.77 1.45 -10.32
C TYR A 134 -11.59 2.89 -9.84
N LEU A 135 -11.03 3.08 -8.65
CA LEU A 135 -10.66 4.41 -8.14
C LEU A 135 -9.64 5.09 -9.06
N VAL A 136 -8.61 4.34 -9.48
CA VAL A 136 -7.55 4.88 -10.35
C VAL A 136 -8.11 5.34 -11.70
N ALA A 137 -9.01 4.57 -12.32
CA ALA A 137 -9.60 4.90 -13.61
C ALA A 137 -10.49 6.16 -13.56
N ASN A 138 -11.16 6.40 -12.44
CA ASN A 138 -12.14 7.48 -12.29
C ASN A 138 -11.65 8.69 -11.51
N ARG A 139 -10.41 8.68 -10.99
CA ARG A 139 -9.86 9.72 -10.09
C ARG A 139 -9.99 11.17 -10.57
N GLY A 140 -10.00 11.39 -11.90
CA GLY A 140 -10.10 12.71 -12.52
C GLY A 140 -11.52 13.10 -12.94
N LEU A 141 -12.48 12.19 -12.77
CA LEU A 141 -13.87 12.34 -13.21
C LEU A 141 -14.82 12.62 -12.03
N VAL A 142 -14.37 12.38 -10.79
CA VAL A 142 -15.15 12.64 -9.58
C VAL A 142 -15.24 14.15 -9.33
N PRO A 143 -16.44 14.75 -9.30
CA PRO A 143 -16.61 16.15 -8.92
C PRO A 143 -16.15 16.41 -7.49
N THR A 144 -15.47 17.53 -7.25
CA THR A 144 -14.94 17.89 -5.92
C THR A 144 -16.03 18.07 -4.86
N THR A 145 -17.28 18.31 -5.27
CA THR A 145 -18.45 18.44 -4.39
C THR A 145 -19.08 17.10 -4.00
N LEU A 146 -18.80 16.02 -4.74
CA LEU A 146 -19.49 14.74 -4.57
C LEU A 146 -19.03 14.01 -3.31
N SER A 147 -17.72 13.86 -3.10
CA SER A 147 -17.19 13.17 -1.90
C SER A 147 -17.66 13.82 -0.59
N PRO A 148 -17.64 15.16 -0.40
CA PRO A 148 -18.22 15.79 0.78
C PRO A 148 -19.71 15.49 0.98
N ALA A 149 -20.50 15.50 -0.11
CA ALA A 149 -21.93 15.19 -0.04
C ALA A 149 -22.19 13.73 0.35
N ILE A 150 -21.43 12.78 -0.23
CA ILE A 150 -21.50 11.36 0.14
C ILE A 150 -21.08 11.17 1.60
N MET A 151 -19.99 11.80 2.06
CA MET A 151 -19.57 11.71 3.48
C MET A 151 -20.64 12.23 4.44
N GLN A 152 -21.36 13.30 4.07
CA GLN A 152 -22.47 13.80 4.88
C GLN A 152 -23.65 12.83 4.90
N PHE A 153 -23.93 12.16 3.78
CA PHE A 153 -25.00 11.17 3.68
C PHE A 153 -24.67 9.85 4.40
N VAL A 154 -23.43 9.39 4.34
CA VAL A 154 -22.92 8.17 5.00
C VAL A 154 -22.43 8.50 6.42
N ASN A 155 -23.27 9.17 7.19
CA ASN A 155 -23.01 9.44 8.61
C ASN A 155 -23.09 8.18 9.49
N GLU A 156 -23.67 7.11 8.94
CA GLU A 156 -23.80 5.78 9.53
C GLU A 156 -23.54 4.72 8.44
N PRO A 157 -23.22 3.46 8.82
CA PRO A 157 -23.01 2.39 7.84
C PRO A 157 -24.25 2.17 6.96
N ARG A 158 -24.10 2.38 5.64
CA ARG A 158 -25.16 2.24 4.64
C ARG A 158 -24.77 1.24 3.56
N ARG A 159 -25.76 0.66 2.89
CA ARG A 159 -25.48 -0.20 1.72
C ARG A 159 -25.07 0.69 0.56
N LEU A 160 -24.11 0.24 -0.23
CA LEU A 160 -23.65 0.96 -1.42
C LEU A 160 -24.81 1.28 -2.39
N LEU A 161 -25.78 0.38 -2.52
CA LEU A 161 -26.97 0.59 -3.34
C LEU A 161 -27.83 1.78 -2.87
N ASP A 162 -27.89 2.04 -1.57
CA ASP A 162 -28.66 3.16 -1.02
C ASP A 162 -27.98 4.50 -1.34
N VAL A 163 -26.64 4.52 -1.32
CA VAL A 163 -25.83 5.67 -1.76
C VAL A 163 -26.03 5.92 -3.26
N GLU A 164 -25.96 4.88 -4.10
CA GLU A 164 -26.19 5.02 -5.54
C GLU A 164 -27.59 5.57 -5.89
N ARG A 165 -28.61 5.20 -5.11
CA ARG A 165 -29.97 5.69 -5.30
C ARG A 165 -30.12 7.16 -4.91
N GLU A 166 -29.54 7.57 -3.79
CA GLU A 166 -29.54 8.96 -3.35
C GLU A 166 -28.89 9.87 -4.39
N PHE A 167 -27.72 9.46 -4.91
CA PHE A 167 -26.94 10.23 -5.89
C PHE A 167 -27.25 9.85 -7.34
N SER A 168 -28.46 9.39 -7.63
CA SER A 168 -28.88 8.90 -8.96
C SER A 168 -28.85 9.93 -10.09
N SER A 169 -28.67 11.22 -9.77
CA SER A 169 -28.40 12.29 -10.74
C SER A 169 -26.99 12.22 -11.35
N SER A 170 -26.08 11.48 -10.71
CA SER A 170 -24.72 11.22 -11.20
C SER A 170 -24.62 9.80 -11.74
N ASP A 171 -23.65 9.56 -12.62
CA ASP A 171 -23.33 8.19 -13.08
C ASP A 171 -22.97 7.32 -11.85
N PRO A 172 -23.61 6.16 -11.63
CA PRO A 172 -23.27 5.23 -10.55
C PRO A 172 -21.78 4.91 -10.50
N VAL A 173 -21.10 4.97 -11.64
CA VAL A 173 -19.67 4.73 -11.72
C VAL A 173 -18.89 5.78 -10.91
N ILE A 174 -19.27 7.05 -11.09
CA ILE A 174 -18.66 8.18 -10.42
C ILE A 174 -19.04 8.21 -8.93
N VAL A 175 -20.28 7.86 -8.59
CA VAL A 175 -20.73 7.77 -7.19
C VAL A 175 -19.92 6.74 -6.40
N ARG A 176 -19.66 5.56 -6.97
CA ARG A 176 -18.85 4.52 -6.30
C ARG A 176 -17.37 4.89 -6.17
N ALA A 177 -16.88 5.80 -7.01
CA ALA A 177 -15.48 6.20 -7.02
C ALA A 177 -15.18 7.36 -6.05
N ALA A 178 -16.23 8.06 -5.61
CA ALA A 178 -16.19 9.27 -4.78
C ALA A 178 -16.24 8.95 -3.28
#